data_AF-A0A4P7CXK6-F1
#
_entry.id   AF-A0A4P7CXK6-F1
#
_cell.length_a   1.000
_cell.length_b   1.000
_cell.length_c   1.000
_cell.angle_alpha   90.00
_cell.angle_beta   90.00
_cell.angle_gamma   90.00
#
_symmetry.space_group_name_H-M   'P 1'
#
loop_
_entity.id
_entity.type
_entity.pdbx_description
1 polymer ?
#
loop_
_entity_poly.entity_id
_entity_poly.type
_entity_poly.pdbx_seq_one_letter_code
_entity_poly.pdbx_strand_id
1 'polypeptide(L)' 'METKSARLTILIDPAKKAAFEELCAAQDLTSSQVVRQLIRDYLAQHGVTYKTKSTVGPRTRR' A
#
# COMPACT_ATOMS: atom_id res chain seq x y z
N MET A 1 15.02 -4.53 15.36
CA MET A 1 15.34 -3.57 14.27
C MET A 1 14.14 -2.67 14.09
N GLU A 2 14.28 -1.39 14.44
CA GLU A 2 13.18 -0.42 14.43
C GLU A 2 12.51 -0.34 13.05
N THR A 3 11.23 -0.67 12.99
CA THR A 3 10.36 -0.39 11.86
C THR A 3 10.19 1.13 11.75
N LYS A 4 11.15 1.80 11.11
CA LYS A 4 11.07 3.22 10.74
C LYS A 4 9.90 3.38 9.77
N SER A 5 8.72 3.62 10.35
CA SER A 5 7.50 3.90 9.60
C SER A 5 7.62 5.31 9.05
N ALA A 6 7.69 5.44 7.73
CA ALA A 6 7.66 6.73 7.05
C ALA A 6 6.21 7.07 6.65
N ARG A 7 5.85 8.36 6.72
CA ARG A 7 4.56 8.86 6.23
C ARG A 7 4.74 9.31 4.78
N LEU A 8 3.85 8.86 3.90
CA LEU A 8 3.75 9.29 2.51
C LEU A 8 2.49 10.14 2.37
N THR A 9 2.64 11.42 2.08
CA THR A 9 1.52 12.34 1.82
C THR A 9 1.43 12.57 0.32
N ILE A 10 0.26 12.28 -0.27
CA ILE A 10 0.00 12.46 -1.70
C ILE A 10 -1.19 13.40 -1.84
N LEU A 11 -1.03 14.46 -2.64
CA LEU A 11 -2.15 15.29 -3.04
C LEU A 11 -2.90 14.59 -4.18
N ILE A 12 -4.17 14.33 -3.96
CA ILE A 12 -5.06 13.73 -4.93
C ILE A 12 -6.33 14.58 -5.02
N ASP A 13 -6.89 14.65 -6.23
CA ASP A 13 -8.19 15.26 -6.47
C ASP A 13 -9.29 14.60 -5.61
N PRO A 14 -10.20 15.39 -4.99
CA PRO A 14 -11.22 14.86 -4.10
C PRO A 14 -12.17 13.87 -4.78
N ALA A 15 -12.51 14.06 -6.06
CA ALA A 15 -13.38 13.13 -6.77
C ALA A 15 -12.68 11.79 -7.01
N LYS A 16 -11.38 11.82 -7.36
CA LYS A 16 -10.58 10.60 -7.49
C LYS A 16 -10.39 9.87 -6.16
N LYS A 17 -10.21 10.60 -5.06
CA LYS A 17 -10.12 9.99 -3.71
C LYS A 17 -11.41 9.25 -3.37
N ALA A 18 -12.58 9.88 -3.59
CA ALA A 18 -13.87 9.26 -3.31
C ALA A 18 -14.05 7.96 -4.11
N ALA A 19 -13.88 8.03 -5.44
CA ALA A 19 -14.00 6.86 -6.29
C ALA A 19 -13.02 5.72 -5.92
N PHE A 20 -11.79 6.07 -5.55
CA PHE A 20 -10.80 5.09 -5.09
C PHE A 20 -11.18 4.45 -3.76
N GLU A 21 -11.71 5.24 -2.82
CA GLU A 21 -12.15 4.75 -1.52
C GLU A 21 -13.37 3.83 -1.63
N GLU A 22 -14.34 4.19 -2.48
CA GLU A 22 -15.50 3.36 -2.79
C GLU A 22 -15.09 2.03 -3.45
N LEU A 23 -14.17 2.07 -4.41
CA LEU A 23 -13.64 0.86 -5.05
C LEU A 23 -12.90 -0.05 -4.06
N CYS A 24 -12.15 0.53 -3.13
CA CYS A 24 -11.47 -0.22 -2.07
C CYS A 24 -12.48 -0.82 -1.08
N ALA A 25 -13.50 -0.05 -0.68
CA ALA A 25 -14.55 -0.48 0.22
C ALA A 25 -15.38 -1.64 -0.36
N ALA A 26 -15.65 -1.63 -1.66
CA ALA A 26 -16.35 -2.71 -2.36
C ALA A 26 -15.57 -4.04 -2.36
N GLN A 27 -14.27 -4.01 -2.05
CA GLN A 27 -13.38 -5.18 -2.01
C GLN A 27 -12.92 -5.51 -0.58
N ASP A 28 -13.53 -4.89 0.45
CA ASP A 28 -13.12 -5.01 1.86
C ASP A 28 -11.65 -4.64 2.11
N LEU A 29 -11.10 -3.73 1.29
CA LEU A 29 -9.73 -3.25 1.40
C LEU A 29 -9.70 -1.79 1.85
N THR A 30 -8.64 -1.42 2.57
CA THR A 30 -8.33 -0.01 2.82
C THR A 30 -7.47 0.55 1.70
N SER A 31 -7.70 1.82 1.34
CA SER A 31 -6.89 2.55 0.36
C SER A 31 -5.39 2.52 0.69
N SER A 32 -5.02 2.51 1.97
CA SER A 32 -3.63 2.35 2.42
C SER A 32 -3.03 0.95 2.21
N GLN A 33 -3.85 -0.12 2.15
CA GLN A 33 -3.36 -1.46 1.78
C GLN A 33 -3.10 -1.54 0.28
N VAL A 34 -4.01 -1.02 -0.54
CA VAL A 34 -3.87 -1.00 -2.00
C VAL A 34 -2.66 -0.18 -2.43
N VAL A 35 -2.47 1.02 -1.88
CA VAL A 35 -1.30 1.87 -2.20
C VAL A 35 0.01 1.19 -1.81
N ARG A 36 0.07 0.50 -0.66
CA ARG A 36 1.27 -0.26 -0.28
C ARG A 36 1.56 -1.41 -1.23
N GLN A 37 0.53 -2.12 -1.69
CA GLN A 37 0.69 -3.19 -2.69
C GLN A 37 1.21 -2.61 -4.01
N LEU A 38 0.58 -1.52 -4.49
CA LEU A 38 1.00 -0.81 -5.70
C LEU A 38 2.46 -0.40 -5.66
N ILE A 39 2.93 0.17 -4.53
CA ILE A 39 4.34 0.55 -4.37
C ILE A 39 5.26 -0.68 -4.46
N ARG A 40 4.89 -1.80 -3.84
CA ARG A 40 5.69 -3.03 -3.88
C ARG A 40 5.78 -3.60 -5.30
N ASP A 41 4.64 -3.70 -5.99
CA ASP A 41 4.58 -4.18 -7.37
C ASP A 41 5.36 -3.26 -8.32
N TYR A 42 5.22 -1.95 -8.16
CA TYR A 42 5.94 -0.97 -8.98
C TYR A 42 7.46 -1.08 -8.77
N LEU A 43 7.93 -1.18 -7.51
CA LEU A 43 9.35 -1.39 -7.23
C LEU A 43 9.87 -2.72 -7.80
N ALA A 44 9.06 -3.78 -7.73
CA ALA A 44 9.40 -5.09 -8.29
C ALA A 44 9.50 -5.05 -9.82
N GLN A 45 8.55 -4.41 -10.50
CA GLN A 45 8.55 -4.24 -11.97
C GLN A 45 9.77 -3.44 -12.45
N HIS A 46 10.21 -2.45 -11.67
CA HIS A 46 11.40 -1.63 -11.96
C HIS A 46 12.71 -2.24 -11.44
N GLY A 47 12.71 -3.45 -10.88
CA GLY A 47 13.92 -4.14 -10.41
C GLY A 47 14.58 -3.49 -9.17
N VAL A 48 13.88 -2.59 -8.48
CA VAL A 48 14.42 -1.86 -7.34
C VAL A 48 14.36 -2.74 -6.10
N THR A 49 15.53 -3.17 -5.61
CA THR A 49 15.63 -3.95 -4.38
C THR A 49 15.78 -3.01 -3.18
N TYR A 50 14.86 -3.11 -2.22
CA TYR A 50 14.90 -2.37 -0.96
C TYR A 50 15.13 -3.31 0.23
N LYS A 51 15.90 -2.85 1.22
CA LYS A 51 16.40 -3.67 2.36
C LYS A 51 15.30 -4.28 3.24
N THR A 52 14.07 -3.76 3.20
CA THR A 52 12.94 -4.24 4.01
C THR A 52 12.03 -5.19 3.25
N LYS A 53 12.61 -6.10 2.44
CA LYS A 53 11.90 -7.24 1.86
C LYS A 53 11.54 -8.26 2.97
N SER A 54 10.90 -7.79 4.04
CA SER A 54 10.21 -8.66 4.98
C SER A 54 9.03 -9.23 4.22
N THR A 55 9.06 -10.54 4.00
CA THR A 55 7.97 -11.35 3.49
C THR A 55 6.75 -11.13 4.37
N VAL A 56 5.94 -10.10 4.09
CA VAL A 56 4.66 -9.91 4.76
C VAL A 56 3.72 -10.95 4.15
N GLY A 57 3.88 -12.20 4.60
CA GLY A 57 2.82 -13.20 4.49
C GLY A 57 1.58 -12.69 5.22
N PRO A 58 0.38 -13.15 4.83
CA PRO A 58 -0.86 -12.73 5.46
C PRO A 58 -0.74 -13.04 6.96
N ARG A 59 -0.68 -12.00 7.80
CA ARG A 59 -0.80 -12.17 9.25
C ARG A 59 -2.26 -12.55 9.51
N THR A 60 -2.55 -13.84 9.41
CA THR A 60 -3.76 -14.43 9.97
C THR A 60 -3.78 -14.03 11.45
N ARG A 61 -4.71 -13.16 11.83
CA ARG A 61 -5.00 -12.90 13.24
C ARG A 61 -5.79 -14.11 13.73
N ARG A 62 -5.20 -14.81 14.70
CA ARG A 62 -5.84 -15.86 15.48
C ARG A 62 -6.80 -15.24 16.49
#